data_AF-A0A256BH30-F1
#
_entry.id   AF-A0A256BH30-F1
#
_cell.length_a   1.000
_cell.length_b   1.000
_cell.length_c   1.000
_cell.angle_alpha   90.00
_cell.angle_beta   90.00
_cell.angle_gamma   90.00
#
_symmetry.space_group_name_H-M   'P 1'
#
loop_
_entity.id
_entity.type
_entity.pdbx_description
1 polymer ?
#
loop_
_entity_poly.entity_id
_entity_poly.type
_entity_poly.pdbx_seq_one_letter_code
_entity_poly.pdbx_strand_id
1 'polypeptide(L)'
;MKKVLYGIAAIALSFSSNFITVNSVQALEEGIYWGGGSRYISIFKQANPTSESDRYCYSGSSSNGVMIASLKLKIPRYQTGIDYEVYTLQGVNNLAIQQYAFKRDQITFGKLVGRFVRDGLVYKRDGDVSTERSPELQECLTSTKPYFKQILSGRDRR
;
A
#
# COMPACT_ATOMS: atom_id res chain seq x y z
N MET A 1 -32.43 -63.50 -36.75
CA MET A 1 -31.16 -62.75 -36.59
C MET A 1 -31.37 -61.67 -35.52
N LYS A 2 -30.75 -61.79 -34.34
CA LYS A 2 -30.89 -60.82 -33.23
C LYS A 2 -29.82 -59.73 -33.40
N LYS A 3 -30.22 -58.46 -33.51
CA LYS A 3 -29.30 -57.30 -33.51
C LYS A 3 -29.12 -56.82 -32.07
N VAL A 4 -27.89 -56.84 -31.57
CA VAL A 4 -27.50 -56.26 -30.28
C VAL A 4 -26.90 -54.89 -30.58
N LEU A 5 -27.50 -53.83 -30.03
CA LEU A 5 -26.97 -52.46 -30.09
C LEU A 5 -26.14 -52.21 -28.83
N TYR A 6 -24.85 -51.94 -29.01
CA TYR A 6 -23.97 -51.47 -27.94
C TYR A 6 -24.06 -49.94 -27.86
N GLY A 7 -24.61 -49.42 -26.77
CA GLY A 7 -24.61 -47.99 -26.47
C GLY A 7 -23.31 -47.62 -25.76
N ILE A 8 -22.52 -46.71 -26.34
CA ILE A 8 -21.36 -46.10 -25.68
C ILE A 8 -21.87 -44.88 -24.92
N ALA A 9 -21.82 -44.93 -23.58
CA ALA A 9 -22.09 -43.77 -22.75
C ALA A 9 -20.83 -42.89 -22.69
N ALA A 10 -20.92 -41.67 -23.25
CA ALA A 10 -19.87 -40.67 -23.11
C ALA A 10 -19.94 -40.05 -21.72
N ILE A 11 -18.90 -40.24 -20.91
CA ILE A 11 -18.75 -39.56 -19.62
C ILE A 11 -18.18 -38.17 -19.89
N ALA A 12 -19.04 -37.15 -19.82
CA ALA A 12 -18.59 -35.76 -19.84
C ALA A 12 -17.96 -35.43 -18.48
N LEU A 13 -16.63 -35.33 -18.43
CA LEU A 13 -15.92 -34.77 -17.27
C LEU A 13 -16.06 -33.26 -17.31
N SER A 14 -17.03 -32.72 -16.58
CA SER A 14 -17.14 -31.29 -16.31
C SER A 14 -16.02 -30.88 -15.35
N PHE A 15 -14.97 -30.28 -15.89
CA PHE A 15 -13.99 -29.56 -15.09
C PHE A 15 -14.62 -28.24 -14.63
N SER A 16 -15.22 -28.25 -13.44
CA SER A 16 -15.58 -27.02 -12.73
C SER A 16 -14.29 -26.36 -12.24
N SER A 17 -13.77 -25.42 -13.02
CA SER A 17 -12.73 -24.50 -12.59
C SER A 17 -13.29 -23.64 -11.46
N ASN A 18 -13.08 -24.06 -10.22
CA ASN A 18 -13.22 -23.19 -9.06
C ASN A 18 -12.14 -22.12 -9.17
N PHE A 19 -12.45 -21.02 -9.86
CA PHE A 19 -11.67 -19.79 -9.75
C PHE A 19 -11.81 -19.31 -8.31
N ILE A 20 -10.86 -19.69 -7.47
CA ILE A 20 -10.65 -19.03 -6.18
C ILE A 20 -10.22 -17.61 -6.55
N THR A 21 -11.16 -16.66 -6.41
CA THR A 21 -10.82 -15.26 -6.30
C THR A 21 -9.85 -15.14 -5.14
N VAL A 22 -8.56 -15.02 -5.46
CA VAL A 22 -7.55 -14.59 -4.50
C VAL A 22 -7.98 -13.18 -4.12
N ASN A 23 -8.72 -13.04 -3.02
CA ASN A 23 -8.97 -11.75 -2.40
C ASN A 23 -7.62 -11.05 -2.34
N SER A 24 -7.50 -9.93 -3.06
CA SER A 24 -6.29 -9.13 -3.03
C SER A 24 -5.92 -8.92 -1.57
N VAL A 25 -4.69 -9.29 -1.22
CA VAL A 25 -4.15 -9.08 0.12
C VAL A 25 -4.45 -7.65 0.49
N GLN A 26 -5.30 -7.44 1.49
CA GLN A 26 -5.72 -6.09 1.86
C GLN A 26 -4.48 -5.33 2.29
N ALA A 27 -4.07 -4.44 1.38
CA ALA A 27 -2.83 -3.69 1.36
C ALA A 27 -2.83 -2.57 2.42
N LEU A 28 -1.73 -1.83 2.49
CA LEU A 28 -1.60 -0.64 3.33
C LEU A 28 -2.86 0.22 3.28
N GLU A 29 -3.45 0.52 4.43
CA GLU A 29 -4.69 1.29 4.46
C GLU A 29 -4.43 2.79 4.32
N GLU A 30 -5.24 3.45 3.49
CA GLU A 30 -5.27 4.90 3.40
C GLU A 30 -5.79 5.53 4.70
N GLY A 31 -5.45 6.79 4.95
CA GLY A 31 -5.90 7.50 6.14
C GLY A 31 -4.87 8.45 6.70
N ILE A 32 -5.30 9.22 7.68
CA ILE A 32 -4.48 10.13 8.47
C ILE A 32 -4.08 9.41 9.75
N TYR A 33 -2.79 9.41 10.06
CA TYR A 33 -2.20 8.75 11.21
C TYR A 33 -1.44 9.78 12.06
N TRP A 34 -1.70 9.76 13.36
CA TRP A 34 -1.11 10.65 14.36
C TRP A 34 -0.08 9.93 15.22
N GLY A 35 1.12 10.51 15.31
CA GLY A 35 2.27 9.95 16.05
C GLY A 35 2.61 10.70 17.34
N GLY A 36 1.71 11.58 17.80
CA GLY A 36 1.95 12.46 18.95
C GLY A 36 2.43 13.87 18.56
N GLY A 37 2.03 14.88 19.33
CA GLY A 37 2.34 16.29 19.07
C GLY A 37 1.78 16.76 17.72
N SER A 38 2.55 17.56 16.97
CA SER A 38 2.19 18.06 15.63
C SER A 38 2.65 17.15 14.48
N ARG A 39 2.84 15.85 14.73
CA ARG A 39 3.36 14.89 13.74
C ARG A 39 2.21 14.09 13.12
N TYR A 40 1.92 14.39 11.87
CA TYR A 40 0.90 13.68 11.09
C TYR A 40 1.52 13.06 9.85
N ILE A 41 1.07 11.84 9.55
CA ILE A 41 1.35 11.13 8.31
C ILE A 41 0.01 10.80 7.66
N SER A 42 -0.11 11.08 6.37
CA SER A 42 -1.26 10.68 5.58
C SER A 42 -0.84 9.70 4.50
N ILE A 43 -1.56 8.60 4.38
CA ILE A 43 -1.42 7.61 3.32
C ILE A 43 -2.57 7.78 2.35
N PHE A 44 -2.23 7.97 1.08
CA PHE A 44 -3.19 8.09 -0.01
C PHE A 44 -3.02 6.91 -0.95
N LYS A 45 -4.14 6.44 -1.48
CA LYS A 45 -4.20 5.37 -2.45
C LYS A 45 -4.87 5.86 -3.73
N GLN A 46 -4.33 5.44 -4.87
CA GLN A 46 -5.02 5.53 -6.16
C GLN A 46 -4.98 4.16 -6.82
N ALA A 47 -6.16 3.58 -7.02
CA ALA A 47 -6.31 2.40 -7.86
C ALA A 47 -5.88 2.77 -9.27
N ASN A 48 -4.96 2.00 -9.83
CA ASN A 48 -4.44 2.28 -11.15
C ASN A 48 -5.08 1.30 -12.14
N PRO A 49 -5.99 1.76 -13.03
CA PRO A 49 -6.74 0.85 -13.90
C PRO A 49 -5.87 0.17 -14.96
N THR A 50 -4.67 0.69 -15.22
CA THR A 50 -3.74 0.21 -16.26
C THR A 50 -2.54 -0.55 -15.71
N SER A 51 -2.34 -0.61 -14.38
CA SER A 51 -1.26 -1.38 -13.77
C SER A 51 -1.82 -2.32 -12.71
N GLU A 52 -1.24 -3.51 -12.59
CA GLU A 52 -1.68 -4.54 -11.63
C GLU A 52 -1.49 -4.15 -10.15
N SER A 53 -0.89 -3.00 -9.86
CA SER A 53 -0.63 -2.54 -8.49
C SER A 53 -1.20 -1.14 -8.23
N ASP A 54 -1.90 -0.99 -7.11
CA ASP A 54 -2.31 0.30 -6.58
C ASP A 54 -1.10 1.22 -6.33
N ARG A 55 -1.29 2.52 -6.58
CA ARG A 55 -0.29 3.54 -6.27
C ARG A 55 -0.55 4.08 -4.87
N TYR A 56 0.48 4.02 -4.02
CA TYR A 56 0.44 4.59 -2.67
C TYR A 56 1.37 5.79 -2.56
N CYS A 57 0.89 6.86 -1.94
CA CYS A 57 1.67 8.05 -1.65
C CYS A 57 1.60 8.40 -0.17
N TYR A 58 2.76 8.64 0.41
CA TYR A 58 2.96 9.19 1.73
C TYR A 58 2.96 10.72 1.65
N SER A 59 2.32 11.37 2.61
CA SER A 59 2.49 12.80 2.90
C SER A 59 2.74 12.98 4.40
N GLY A 60 3.86 13.58 4.77
CA GLY A 60 4.23 13.86 6.16
C GLY A 60 4.44 15.34 6.37
N SER A 61 3.80 15.90 7.39
CA SER A 61 3.91 17.31 7.74
C SER A 61 4.66 17.49 9.05
N SER A 62 5.58 18.46 9.08
CA SER A 62 6.32 18.87 10.27
C SER A 62 6.55 20.38 10.26
N SER A 63 7.16 20.91 11.32
CA SER A 63 7.61 22.31 11.37
C SER A 63 8.55 22.69 10.22
N ASN A 64 9.27 21.72 9.64
CA ASN A 64 10.23 21.94 8.57
C ASN A 64 9.60 21.89 7.17
N GLY A 65 8.28 21.67 7.09
CA GLY A 65 7.55 21.57 5.85
C GLY A 65 6.88 20.21 5.63
N VAL A 66 6.51 19.96 4.37
CA VAL A 66 5.76 18.79 3.92
C VAL A 66 6.66 17.92 3.04
N MET A 67 6.67 16.62 3.30
CA MET A 67 7.37 15.62 2.51
C MET A 67 6.35 14.70 1.84
N ILE A 68 6.43 14.55 0.53
CA ILE A 68 5.58 13.68 -0.27
C ILE A 68 6.46 12.65 -0.96
N ALA A 69 6.12 11.37 -0.85
CA ALA A 69 6.89 10.29 -1.47
C ALA A 69 5.97 9.17 -1.93
N SER A 70 6.27 8.58 -3.09
CA SER A 70 5.62 7.33 -3.49
C SER A 70 6.12 6.19 -2.62
N LEU A 71 5.22 5.28 -2.25
CA LEU A 71 5.54 4.11 -1.47
C LEU A 71 5.75 2.89 -2.38
N LYS A 72 6.80 2.13 -2.12
CA LYS A 72 7.08 0.86 -2.81
C LYS A 72 7.00 -0.29 -1.82
N LEU A 73 6.14 -1.25 -2.10
CA LEU A 73 6.06 -2.50 -1.34
C LEU A 73 7.43 -3.20 -1.42
N LYS A 74 8.03 -3.40 -0.25
CA LYS A 74 9.34 -4.05 -0.10
C LYS A 74 9.21 -5.46 0.44
N ILE A 75 8.27 -5.66 1.36
CA ILE A 75 8.02 -6.95 2.00
C ILE A 75 6.50 -7.20 1.96
N PRO A 76 6.00 -8.08 1.08
CA PRO A 76 4.62 -8.49 1.04
C PRO A 76 4.32 -9.46 2.20
N ARG A 77 3.05 -9.50 2.62
CA ARG A 77 2.56 -10.31 3.75
C ARG A 77 2.98 -11.79 3.68
N TYR A 78 2.95 -12.39 2.49
CA TYR A 78 3.26 -13.81 2.33
C TYR A 78 4.74 -14.16 2.54
N GLN A 79 5.66 -13.20 2.33
CA GLN A 79 7.10 -13.52 2.42
C GLN A 79 7.60 -13.65 3.86
N THR A 80 6.90 -13.09 4.84
CA THR A 80 7.35 -13.02 6.24
C THR A 80 6.82 -14.14 7.11
N GLY A 81 5.76 -14.84 6.70
CA GLY A 81 5.01 -15.75 7.58
C GLY A 81 4.37 -15.04 8.78
N ILE A 82 4.37 -13.70 8.77
CA ILE A 82 3.81 -12.82 9.80
C ILE A 82 2.92 -11.83 9.06
N ASP A 83 1.75 -11.55 9.63
CA ASP A 83 0.73 -10.66 9.09
C ASP A 83 1.14 -9.18 9.14
N TYR A 84 2.18 -8.78 8.41
CA TYR A 84 2.49 -7.38 8.16
C TYR A 84 3.03 -7.15 6.75
N GLU A 85 2.95 -5.91 6.31
CA GLU A 85 3.59 -5.43 5.09
C GLU A 85 4.55 -4.30 5.39
N VAL A 86 5.59 -4.17 4.57
CA VAL A 86 6.55 -3.06 4.67
C VAL A 86 6.66 -2.34 3.35
N TYR A 87 6.45 -1.03 3.40
CA TYR A 87 6.58 -0.11 2.28
C TYR A 87 7.76 0.82 2.53
N THR A 88 8.57 1.05 1.50
CA THR A 88 9.69 1.99 1.54
C THR A 88 9.31 3.30 0.86
N LEU A 89 9.74 4.42 1.43
CA LEU A 89 9.57 5.74 0.81
C LEU A 89 10.59 5.88 -0.31
N GLN A 90 10.12 6.08 -1.55
CA GLN A 90 11.01 6.34 -2.68
C GLN A 90 11.68 7.71 -2.53
N GLY A 91 12.94 7.81 -2.94
CA GLY A 91 13.72 9.05 -2.85
C GLY A 91 14.20 9.43 -1.44
N VAL A 92 13.88 8.64 -0.42
CA VAL A 92 14.37 8.84 0.95
C VAL A 92 15.12 7.60 1.42
N ASN A 93 16.34 7.79 1.91
CA ASN A 93 17.18 6.68 2.32
C ASN A 93 16.61 5.98 3.57
N ASN A 94 16.32 4.69 3.41
CA ASN A 94 15.99 3.73 4.46
C ASN A 94 14.75 4.03 5.31
N LEU A 95 13.87 4.96 4.93
CA LEU A 95 12.59 5.15 5.62
C LEU A 95 11.53 4.17 5.11
N ALA A 96 10.79 3.61 6.06
CA ALA A 96 9.77 2.62 5.79
C ALA A 96 8.56 2.74 6.72
N ILE A 97 7.45 2.23 6.23
CA ILE A 97 6.17 2.10 6.90
C ILE A 97 5.86 0.62 7.00
N GLN A 98 5.57 0.17 8.21
CA GLN A 98 5.11 -1.18 8.48
C GLN A 98 3.69 -1.14 9.02
N GLN A 99 2.81 -1.96 8.46
CA GLN A 99 1.45 -2.13 8.95
C GLN A 99 1.14 -3.60 9.16
N TYR A 100 0.61 -3.93 10.34
CA TYR A 100 0.19 -5.28 10.68
C TYR A 100 -1.27 -5.50 10.24
N ALA A 101 -1.60 -6.68 9.72
CA ALA A 101 -2.96 -7.02 9.28
C ALA A 101 -3.96 -7.05 10.44
N PHE A 102 -3.49 -7.37 11.65
CA PHE A 102 -4.29 -7.41 12.89
C PHE A 102 -4.34 -6.06 13.65
N LYS A 103 -3.60 -5.04 13.20
CA LYS A 103 -3.58 -3.68 13.78
C LYS A 103 -3.56 -2.65 12.66
N ARG A 104 -4.66 -2.58 11.91
CA ARG A 104 -4.79 -1.73 10.72
C ARG A 104 -5.00 -0.26 11.05
N ASP A 105 -5.45 0.02 12.27
CA ASP A 105 -5.48 1.35 12.85
C ASP A 105 -4.08 1.90 13.15
N GLN A 106 -3.00 1.15 12.93
CA GLN A 106 -1.65 1.56 13.29
C GLN A 106 -0.67 1.36 12.15
N ILE A 107 0.25 2.31 12.03
CA ILE A 107 1.45 2.16 11.21
C ILE A 107 2.68 2.43 12.06
N THR A 108 3.74 1.68 11.82
CA THR A 108 5.07 1.96 12.38
C THR A 108 5.89 2.65 11.32
N PHE A 109 6.34 3.87 11.58
CA PHE A 109 7.18 4.64 10.66
C PHE A 109 8.58 4.82 11.23
N GLY A 110 9.60 4.42 10.48
CA GLY A 110 10.98 4.43 10.96
C GLY A 110 11.98 3.94 9.92
N LYS A 111 13.14 3.44 10.39
CA LYS A 111 14.20 2.95 9.51
C LYS A 111 14.03 1.46 9.21
N LEU A 112 14.15 1.07 7.95
CA LEU A 112 14.17 -0.35 7.57
C LEU A 112 15.53 -0.97 7.92
N VAL A 113 15.54 -1.97 8.81
CA VAL A 113 16.72 -2.76 9.16
C VAL A 113 16.41 -4.24 8.96
N GLY A 114 17.06 -4.86 7.97
CA GLY A 114 16.73 -6.21 7.55
C GLY A 114 15.29 -6.30 7.05
N ARG A 115 14.42 -6.94 7.82
CA ARG A 115 13.00 -7.15 7.48
C ARG A 115 12.01 -6.35 8.33
N PHE A 116 12.50 -5.51 9.24
CA PHE A 116 11.65 -4.84 10.23
C PHE A 116 11.91 -3.33 10.24
N VAL A 117 10.90 -2.57 10.61
CA VAL A 117 11.06 -1.15 10.90
C VAL A 117 11.60 -1.00 12.33
N ARG A 118 12.86 -0.55 12.46
CA ARG A 118 13.53 -0.22 13.72
C ARG A 118 13.51 1.28 13.98
N ASP A 119 13.66 1.63 15.26
CA ASP A 119 13.59 3.01 15.76
C ASP A 119 12.31 3.73 15.31
N GLY A 120 11.26 2.94 15.07
CA GLY A 120 10.02 3.41 14.50
C GLY A 120 9.09 3.97 15.57
N LEU A 121 8.40 5.04 15.21
CA LEU A 121 7.28 5.56 16.00
C LEU A 121 5.99 4.92 15.50
N VAL A 122 5.12 4.56 16.44
CA VAL A 122 3.77 4.08 16.12
C VAL A 122 2.87 5.28 15.94
N TYR A 123 2.22 5.35 14.77
CA TYR A 123 1.17 6.31 14.48
C TYR A 123 -0.16 5.58 14.47
N LYS A 124 -1.17 6.17 15.12
CA LYS A 124 -2.53 5.64 15.19
C LYS A 124 -3.42 6.38 14.21
N ARG A 125 -4.35 5.70 13.55
CA ARG A 125 -5.33 6.33 12.67
C ARG A 125 -6.14 7.34 13.48
N ASP A 126 -6.21 8.56 12.96
CA ASP A 126 -6.93 9.69 13.52
C ASP A 126 -8.15 10.05 12.66
N GLY A 127 -8.13 9.69 11.38
CA GLY A 127 -9.26 9.88 10.47
C GLY A 127 -8.97 9.44 9.04
N ASP A 128 -9.92 9.72 8.17
CA ASP A 128 -9.80 9.47 6.74
C ASP A 128 -9.10 10.64 6.03
N VAL A 129 -8.48 10.35 4.89
CA VAL A 129 -7.88 11.40 4.06
C VAL A 129 -8.96 12.25 3.39
N SER A 130 -8.73 13.56 3.32
CA SER A 130 -9.59 14.47 2.56
C SER A 130 -9.58 14.12 1.07
N THR A 131 -10.69 14.41 0.38
CA THR A 131 -10.77 14.36 -1.08
C THR A 131 -9.96 15.46 -1.75
N GLU A 132 -9.68 16.55 -1.02
CA GLU A 132 -8.85 17.64 -1.51
C GLU A 132 -7.37 17.22 -1.50
N ARG A 133 -6.74 17.28 -2.68
CA ARG A 133 -5.35 16.86 -2.91
C ARG A 133 -4.52 18.04 -3.38
N SER A 134 -3.35 18.24 -2.80
CA SER A 134 -2.41 19.22 -3.32
C SER A 134 -1.93 18.81 -4.72
N PRO A 135 -1.47 19.77 -5.56
CA PRO A 135 -0.93 19.45 -6.88
C PRO A 135 0.20 18.41 -6.82
N GLU A 136 1.09 18.52 -5.83
CA GLU A 136 2.19 17.58 -5.63
C GLU A 136 1.72 16.17 -5.24
N LEU A 137 0.66 16.08 -4.44
CA LEU A 137 0.09 14.80 -4.08
C LEU A 137 -0.58 14.15 -5.30
N GLN A 138 -1.30 14.93 -6.10
CA GLN A 138 -1.92 14.44 -7.33
C GLN A 138 -0.87 13.99 -8.36
N GLU A 139 0.25 14.70 -8.46
CA GLU A 139 1.40 14.29 -9.27
C GLU A 139 2.00 12.96 -8.77
N CYS A 140 2.18 12.81 -7.45
CA CYS A 140 2.66 11.55 -6.86
C CYS A 140 1.76 10.35 -7.21
N LEU A 141 0.44 10.55 -7.10
CA LEU A 141 -0.58 9.52 -7.27
C LEU A 141 -0.78 9.12 -8.74
N THR A 142 -0.57 10.04 -9.67
CA THR A 142 -0.70 9.78 -11.12
C THR A 142 0.61 9.39 -11.80
N SER A 143 1.76 9.62 -11.16
CA SER A 143 3.07 9.28 -11.71
C SER A 143 3.33 7.77 -11.74
N THR A 144 3.80 7.28 -12.88
CA THR A 144 4.27 5.90 -13.06
C THR A 144 5.71 5.68 -12.59
N LYS A 145 6.46 6.77 -12.35
CA LYS A 145 7.85 6.72 -11.87
C LYS A 145 7.90 6.85 -10.34
N PRO A 146 8.99 6.45 -9.68
CA PRO A 146 9.22 6.82 -8.29
C PRO A 146 9.08 8.34 -8.11
N TYR A 147 8.39 8.78 -7.05
CA TYR A 147 8.13 10.19 -6.75
C TYR A 147 8.68 10.55 -5.38
N PHE A 148 9.30 11.73 -5.30
CA PHE A 148 9.73 12.35 -4.05
C PHE A 148 9.72 13.86 -4.21
N LYS A 149 9.13 14.56 -3.24
CA LYS A 149 9.16 16.02 -3.17
C LYS A 149 9.15 16.48 -1.72
N GLN A 150 9.98 17.45 -1.41
CA GLN A 150 10.01 18.12 -0.11
C GLN A 150 9.71 19.61 -0.31
N ILE A 151 8.70 20.09 0.41
CA ILE A 151 8.22 21.48 0.38
C ILE A 151 8.56 22.07 1.74
N LEU A 152 9.49 23.01 1.81
CA LEU A 152 9.92 23.61 3.07
C LEU A 152 8.86 24.58 3.62
N SER A 153 8.75 24.68 4.96
CA SER A 153 7.94 25.74 5.59
C SER A 153 8.63 27.12 5.42
N GLY A 154 7.85 28.19 5.31
CA GLY A 154 8.19 29.40 4.56
C GLY A 154 9.53 30.12 4.84
N ARG A 155 10.28 30.39 3.77
CA ARG A 155 10.91 31.69 3.43
C ARG A 155 11.52 31.74 2.01
N ASP A 156 11.54 30.64 1.26
CA ASP A 156 12.04 30.58 -0.13
C ASP A 156 10.94 30.46 -1.19
N ARG A 157 9.86 31.25 -1.04
CA ARG A 157 8.89 31.51 -2.12
C ARG A 157 9.07 32.92 -2.70
N ARG A 158 10.31 33.41 -2.75
CA ARG A 158 10.67 34.62 -3.49
C ARG A 158 11.35 34.24 -4.79
#